data_AF-A0A4Y1RRE4-F1
#
_entry.id   AF-A0A4Y1RRE4-F1
#
_cell.length_a   1.000
_cell.length_b   1.000
_cell.length_c   1.000
_cell.angle_alpha   90.00
_cell.angle_beta   90.00
_cell.angle_gamma   90.00
#
_symmetry.space_group_name_H-M   'P 1'
#
loop_
_entity.id
_entity.type
_entity.pdbx_description
1 polymer ?
#
loop_
_entity_poly.entity_id
_entity_poly.type
_entity_poly.pdbx_seq_one_letter_code
_entity_poly.pdbx_strand_id
1 'polypeptide(L)' 'MLAGHIWRCACKARKLADDQDTKVLIPINGRSKLQLPLPSAFFGNVAFRAAPIAAAGDLVSKPLWYAASCVHNALA' A
#
# COMPACT_ATOMS: atom_id res chain seq x y z
N MET A 1 -2.38 4.24 -8.08
CA MET A 1 -3.84 4.46 -8.23
C MET A 1 -4.69 3.22 -7.92
N LEU A 2 -4.46 2.08 -8.58
CA LEU A 2 -5.29 0.86 -8.38
C LEU A 2 -5.31 0.35 -6.93
N ALA A 3 -4.16 0.19 -6.30
CA ALA A 3 -4.08 -0.27 -4.90
C ALA A 3 -4.86 0.65 -3.94
N GLY A 4 -4.74 1.97 -4.11
CA GLY A 4 -5.52 2.94 -3.33
C GLY A 4 -7.04 2.85 -3.58
N HIS A 5 -7.45 2.57 -4.82
CA HIS A 5 -8.86 2.36 -5.17
C HIS A 5 -9.43 1.12 -4.49
N ILE A 6 -8.72 -0.01 -4.57
CA ILE A 6 -9.10 -1.27 -3.93
C ILE A 6 -9.18 -1.07 -2.41
N TRP A 7 -8.19 -0.39 -1.81
CA TRP A 7 -8.18 -0.10 -0.38
C TRP A 7 -9.40 0.71 0.05
N ARG A 8 -9.73 1.79 -0.68
CA ARG A 8 -10.95 2.59 -0.46
C ARG A 8 -12.22 1.74 -0.58
N CYS A 9 -12.35 0.93 -1.63
CA CYS A 9 -13.51 0.06 -1.84
C CYS A 9 -13.66 -0.99 -0.74
N ALA A 10 -12.55 -1.56 -0.26
CA ALA A 10 -12.56 -2.51 0.85
C ALA A 10 -13.04 -1.86 2.16
N CYS A 11 -12.63 -0.61 2.45
CA CYS A 11 -13.14 0.13 3.61
C CYS A 11 -14.65 0.34 3.53
N LYS A 12 -15.16 0.78 2.36
CA LYS A 12 -16.60 0.95 2.11
C LYS A 12 -17.38 -0.35 2.30
N ALA A 13 -16.91 -1.43 1.67
CA ALA A 13 -17.59 -2.73 1.71
C ALA A 13 -17.65 -3.32 3.13
N ARG A 14 -16.60 -3.09 3.93
CA ARG A 14 -16.52 -3.56 5.32
C ARG A 14 -17.26 -2.66 6.32
N LYS A 15 -17.73 -1.48 5.89
CA LYS A 15 -18.37 -0.47 6.76
C LYS A 15 -17.51 -0.16 8.00
N LEU A 16 -16.20 0.04 7.78
CA LEU A 16 -15.29 0.41 8.86
C LEU A 16 -15.72 1.74 9.48
N ALA A 17 -15.52 1.90 10.79
CA ALA A 17 -15.77 3.18 11.45
C ALA A 17 -14.79 4.24 10.92
N ASP A 18 -15.24 5.50 10.83
CA ASP A 18 -14.46 6.55 10.18
C ASP A 18 -13.13 6.83 10.88
N ASP A 19 -13.09 6.65 12.20
CA ASP A 19 -11.92 6.78 13.07
C ASP A 19 -11.05 5.52 13.13
N GLN A 20 -11.49 4.41 12.51
CA GLN A 20 -10.74 3.18 12.52
C GLN A 20 -9.53 3.25 11.59
N ASP A 21 -8.34 3.07 12.15
CA ASP A 21 -7.13 2.87 11.37
C ASP A 21 -7.19 1.55 10.57
N THR A 22 -6.77 1.64 9.32
CA THR A 22 -6.65 0.51 8.42
C THR A 22 -5.31 0.55 7.71
N LYS A 23 -4.88 -0.58 7.17
CA LYS A 23 -3.65 -0.70 6.38
C LYS A 23 -3.84 -1.60 5.18
N VAL A 24 -3.10 -1.32 4.12
CA VAL A 24 -2.94 -2.24 2.98
C VAL A 24 -1.50 -2.74 2.96
N LEU A 25 -1.31 -4.05 2.84
CA LEU A 25 0.02 -4.65 2.73
C LEU A 25 0.43 -4.74 1.26
N ILE A 26 1.53 -4.11 0.90
CA ILE A 26 2.01 -4.04 -0.48
C ILE A 26 3.37 -4.72 -0.57
N PRO A 27 3.49 -5.85 -1.28
CA PRO A 27 4.78 -6.47 -1.51
C PRO A 27 5.64 -5.61 -2.45
N ILE A 28 6.90 -5.40 -2.09
CA ILE A 28 7.88 -4.64 -2.85
C ILE A 28 9.00 -5.58 -3.29
N ASN A 29 9.35 -5.53 -4.57
CA ASN A 29 10.53 -6.23 -5.08
C ASN A 29 11.80 -5.59 -4.51
N GLY A 30 12.50 -6.31 -3.64
CA GLY A 30 13.72 -5.83 -3.00
C GLY A 30 14.97 -6.00 -3.84
N ARG A 31 14.94 -6.79 -4.92
CA ARG A 31 16.15 -7.16 -5.70
C ARG A 31 16.97 -5.94 -6.13
N SER A 32 16.32 -4.88 -6.60
CA SER A 32 16.98 -3.64 -7.03
C SER A 32 17.18 -2.61 -5.92
N LYS A 33 16.64 -2.84 -4.71
CA LYS A 33 16.66 -1.90 -3.58
C LYS A 33 17.71 -2.25 -2.51
N LEU A 34 18.41 -3.38 -2.64
CA LEU A 34 19.52 -3.75 -1.76
C LEU A 34 20.78 -2.94 -2.11
N GLN A 35 21.67 -2.71 -1.12
CA GLN A 35 22.98 -2.09 -1.34
C GLN A 35 23.83 -2.86 -2.37
N LEU A 36 23.67 -4.18 -2.40
CA LEU A 36 24.15 -5.07 -3.46
C LEU A 36 22.91 -5.59 -4.22
N PRO A 37 22.52 -4.95 -5.33
CA PRO A 37 21.37 -5.38 -6.12
C PRO A 37 21.52 -6.82 -6.60
N LEU A 38 20.45 -7.59 -6.50
CA LEU A 38 20.42 -8.97 -6.96
C LEU A 38 19.99 -9.06 -8.44
N PRO A 39 20.57 -10.00 -9.21
CA PRO A 39 20.16 -10.24 -10.59
C PRO A 39 18.65 -10.52 -10.72
N SER A 40 18.06 -10.12 -11.84
CA SER A 40 16.66 -10.46 -12.16
C SER A 40 16.41 -11.97 -12.18
N ALA A 41 17.43 -12.75 -12.56
CA ALA A 41 17.40 -14.21 -12.61
C ALA A 41 17.61 -14.90 -11.23
N PHE A 42 17.76 -14.14 -10.14
CA PHE A 42 17.92 -14.73 -8.81
C PHE A 42 16.67 -15.53 -8.41
N PHE A 43 16.86 -16.84 -8.20
CA PHE A 43 15.78 -17.80 -7.92
C PHE A 43 15.08 -17.57 -6.57
N GLY A 44 15.78 -17.02 -5.57
CA GLY A 44 15.23 -16.80 -4.24
C GLY A 44 14.22 -15.65 -4.16
N ASN A 45 13.50 -15.60 -3.03
CA ASN A 45 12.54 -14.54 -2.73
C ASN A 45 13.22 -13.34 -2.08
N VAL A 46 12.96 -12.15 -2.60
CA VAL A 46 13.44 -10.88 -2.05
C VAL A 46 12.28 -9.90 -2.08
N ALA A 47 11.42 -10.03 -1.07
CA ALA A 47 10.20 -9.24 -0.95
C ALA A 47 10.14 -8.54 0.39
N PHE A 48 9.92 -7.23 0.35
CA PHE A 48 9.61 -6.42 1.53
C PHE A 48 8.14 -6.05 1.52
N ARG A 49 7.62 -5.52 2.64
CA ARG A 49 6.22 -5.09 2.74
C ARG A 49 6.17 -3.62 3.12
N ALA A 50 5.57 -2.80 2.28
CA ALA A 50 5.03 -1.52 2.71
C ALA A 50 3.68 -1.73 3.38
N ALA A 51 3.42 -0.94 4.43
CA ALA A 51 2.18 -0.99 5.19
C ALA A 51 1.74 0.45 5.55
N PRO A 52 1.31 1.27 4.57
CA PRO A 52 0.71 2.56 4.87
C PRO A 52 -0.51 2.37 5.78
N ILE A 53 -0.63 3.27 6.76
CA ILE A 53 -1.77 3.34 7.69
C ILE A 53 -2.52 4.63 7.41
N ALA A 54 -3.85 4.55 7.41
CA ALA A 54 -4.73 5.72 7.32
C ALA A 54 -6.08 5.40 7.95
N ALA A 55 -6.77 6.42 8.45
CA ALA A 55 -8.14 6.30 8.92
C ALA A 55 -9.09 5.91 7.77
N ALA A 56 -10.03 5.02 8.05
CA ALA A 56 -10.98 4.56 7.03
C ALA A 56 -11.84 5.71 6.48
N GLY A 57 -12.26 6.64 7.34
CA GLY A 57 -13.04 7.81 6.96
C GLY A 57 -12.30 8.69 5.96
N ASP A 58 -11.00 8.90 6.15
CA ASP A 58 -10.15 9.65 5.22
C ASP A 58 -10.05 8.98 3.85
N LEU A 59 -9.85 7.66 3.82
CA LEU A 59 -9.78 6.90 2.56
C LEU A 59 -11.09 6.94 1.78
N VAL A 60 -12.22 6.97 2.49
CA VAL A 60 -13.56 6.94 1.91
C VAL A 60 -14.01 8.33 1.43
N SER A 61 -13.78 9.37 2.23
CA SER A 61 -14.26 10.73 2.01
C SER A 61 -13.36 11.55 1.09
N LYS A 62 -12.04 11.41 1.18
CA LYS A 62 -11.10 12.18 0.37
C LYS A 62 -11.07 11.70 -1.09
N PRO A 63 -10.60 12.54 -2.03
CA PRO A 63 -10.43 12.13 -3.41
C PRO A 63 -9.53 10.88 -3.54
N LEU A 64 -9.71 10.09 -4.60
CA LEU A 64 -8.96 8.85 -4.81
C LEU A 64 -7.43 9.05 -4.79
N TRP A 65 -6.96 10.22 -5.23
CA TRP A 65 -5.53 10.54 -5.22
C TRP A 65 -4.95 10.50 -3.81
N TYR A 66 -5.72 10.81 -2.75
CA TYR A 66 -5.24 10.74 -1.37
C TYR A 66 -4.80 9.31 -1.01
N ALA A 67 -5.68 8.33 -1.22
CA ALA A 67 -5.36 6.92 -0.98
C ALA A 67 -4.21 6.44 -1.89
N ALA A 68 -4.13 6.94 -3.12
CA ALA A 68 -3.02 6.64 -4.02
C ALA A 68 -1.69 7.23 -3.53
N SER A 69 -1.70 8.43 -2.95
CA SER A 69 -0.53 9.09 -2.38
C SER A 69 -0.04 8.39 -1.11
N CYS A 70 -0.93 7.94 -0.22
CA CYS A 70 -0.54 7.11 0.93
C CYS A 70 0.23 5.86 0.49
N VAL A 71 -0.26 5.19 -0.56
CA VAL A 71 0.43 4.04 -1.15
C VAL A 71 1.78 4.45 -1.76
N HIS A 72 1.82 5.50 -2.58
CA HIS A 72 3.04 5.94 -3.24
C HIS A 72 4.14 6.32 -2.24
N ASN A 73 3.79 7.10 -1.21
CA ASN A 73 4.72 7.56 -0.19
C ASN A 73 5.30 6.40 0.64
N ALA A 74 4.54 5.31 0.81
CA ALA A 74 5.05 4.11 1.49
C ALA A 74 5.97 3.24 0.61
N LEU A 75 6.03 3.50 -0.70
CA LEU A 75 6.87 2.77 -1.65
C LEU A 75 8.17 3.52 -2.00
N ALA A 76 8.25 4.80 -1.66
CA ALA A 76 9.43 5.64 -1.85
C ALA A 76 10.65 5.00 -1.18
#